data_AF-A0A6C0DTK1-F1
#
_entry.id   AF-A0A6C0DTK1-F1
#
_cell.length_a   1.000
_cell.length_b   1.000
_cell.length_c   1.000
_cell.angle_alpha   90.00
_cell.angle_beta   90.00
_cell.angle_gamma   90.00
#
_symmetry.space_group_name_H-M   'P 1'
#
loop_
_entity.id
_entity.type
_entity.pdbx_description
1 polymer ?
#
loop_
_entity_poly.entity_id
_entity_poly.type
_entity_poly.pdbx_seq_one_letter_code
_entity_poly.pdbx_strand_id
1 'polypeptide(L)'
;MGNYDREITIIKIMNKVIPCKSEFERMMDFSPKEMKAIIRKKPVFPYSREQVENMTKAEYREAFAKWENDRYGVSKDEELDEDTMYERFREWNLKCLYGMYEDDMEHLEWLCEWIAKGNVRNMDMESCGEFHTAGLYFNEDKKLVIYNGR
;
A
#
# COMPACT_ATOMS: atom_id res chain seq x y z
N MET A 1 17.90 15.44 7.98
CA MET A 1 18.46 14.11 8.38
C MET A 1 19.43 13.66 7.28
N GLY A 2 20.56 12.98 7.57
CA GLY A 2 21.46 12.55 6.49
C GLY A 2 20.82 11.47 5.59
N ASN A 3 21.24 11.35 4.33
CA ASN A 3 20.70 10.33 3.40
C ASN A 3 20.93 8.89 3.94
N TYR A 4 22.03 8.68 4.66
CA TYR A 4 22.37 7.43 5.36
C TYR A 4 21.44 7.14 6.56
N ASP A 5 21.07 8.17 7.33
CA ASP A 5 20.15 8.03 8.46
C ASP A 5 18.74 7.62 7.98
N ARG A 6 18.32 8.16 6.83
CA ARG A 6 17.04 7.83 6.21
C ARG A 6 16.94 6.36 5.83
N GLU A 7 17.97 5.79 5.20
CA GLU A 7 17.99 4.37 4.83
C GLU A 7 17.88 3.46 6.07
N ILE A 8 18.59 3.81 7.15
CA ILE A 8 18.51 3.07 8.42
C ILE A 8 17.10 3.12 8.99
N THR A 9 16.46 4.29 9.01
CA THR A 9 15.09 4.44 9.50
C THR A 9 14.10 3.62 8.67
N ILE A 10 14.21 3.67 7.34
CA ILE A 10 13.36 2.86 6.44
C ILE A 10 13.52 1.36 6.74
N ILE A 11 14.75 0.86 6.89
CA ILE A 11 15.00 -0.55 7.21
C ILE A 11 14.37 -0.93 8.55
N LYS A 12 14.49 -0.08 9.58
CA LYS A 12 13.86 -0.32 10.89
C LYS A 12 12.34 -0.41 10.76
N ILE A 13 11.70 0.52 10.05
CA ILE A 13 10.24 0.54 9.86
C ILE A 13 9.80 -0.73 9.13
N MET A 14 10.45 -1.04 8.00
CA MET A 14 10.13 -2.21 7.17
C MET A 14 10.27 -3.55 7.91
N ASN A 15 11.10 -3.62 8.95
CA ASN A 15 11.34 -4.86 9.71
C ASN A 15 10.56 -4.94 11.02
N LYS A 16 10.12 -3.81 11.58
CA LYS A 16 9.50 -3.77 12.92
C LYS A 16 8.00 -3.57 12.92
N VAL A 17 7.45 -2.88 11.93
CA VAL A 17 6.04 -2.45 11.96
C VAL A 17 5.27 -2.72 10.67
N ILE A 18 5.96 -2.87 9.53
CA ILE A 18 5.31 -3.36 8.31
C ILE A 18 5.03 -4.87 8.48
N PRO A 19 3.82 -5.35 8.12
CA PRO A 19 3.45 -6.76 8.22
C PRO A 19 4.51 -7.68 7.62
N CYS A 20 4.88 -8.71 8.38
CA CYS A 20 5.65 -9.82 7.83
C CYS A 20 4.78 -10.70 6.93
N LYS A 21 5.40 -11.66 6.23
CA LYS A 21 4.70 -12.52 5.27
C LYS A 21 3.47 -13.21 5.87
N SER A 22 3.59 -13.78 7.07
CA SER A 22 2.50 -14.50 7.73
C SER A 22 1.38 -13.59 8.26
N GLU A 23 1.66 -12.30 8.50
CA GLU A 23 0.63 -11.31 8.81
C GLU A 23 -0.07 -10.86 7.53
N PHE A 24 0.68 -10.65 6.46
CA PHE A 24 0.13 -10.33 5.15
C PHE A 24 -0.77 -11.44 4.58
N GLU A 25 -0.39 -12.71 4.74
CA GLU A 25 -1.23 -13.86 4.39
C GLU A 25 -2.59 -13.80 5.13
N ARG A 26 -2.57 -13.52 6.44
CA ARG A 26 -3.81 -13.32 7.21
C ARG A 26 -4.63 -12.13 6.71
N MET A 27 -3.98 -11.02 6.36
CA MET A 27 -4.67 -9.86 5.77
C MET A 27 -5.32 -10.20 4.43
N MET A 28 -4.67 -11.05 3.60
CA MET A 28 -5.23 -11.57 2.36
C MET A 28 -6.46 -12.46 2.60
N ASP A 29 -6.48 -13.24 3.68
CA ASP A 29 -7.64 -14.06 4.05
C ASP A 29 -8.86 -13.20 4.47
N PHE A 30 -8.62 -12.14 5.23
CA PHE A 30 -9.71 -11.26 5.71
C PHE A 30 -10.20 -10.27 4.66
N SER A 31 -9.28 -9.65 3.91
CA SER A 31 -9.59 -8.59 2.94
C SER A 31 -8.82 -8.78 1.63
N PRO A 32 -9.11 -9.84 0.85
CA PRO A 32 -8.38 -10.15 -0.37
C PRO A 32 -8.51 -9.05 -1.42
N LYS A 33 -9.64 -8.34 -1.46
CA LYS A 33 -9.87 -7.27 -2.45
C LYS A 33 -8.95 -6.07 -2.21
N GLU A 34 -8.86 -5.61 -0.96
CA GLU A 34 -8.03 -4.45 -0.61
C GLU A 34 -6.55 -4.78 -0.77
N MET A 35 -6.12 -5.96 -0.32
CA MET A 35 -4.73 -6.37 -0.48
C MET A 35 -4.37 -6.56 -1.95
N LYS A 36 -5.22 -7.19 -2.76
CA LYS A 36 -5.03 -7.27 -4.22
C LYS A 36 -4.95 -5.89 -4.88
N ALA A 37 -5.65 -4.88 -4.38
CA ALA A 37 -5.57 -3.52 -4.91
C ALA A 37 -4.19 -2.87 -4.71
N ILE A 38 -3.52 -3.16 -3.59
CA ILE A 38 -2.15 -2.70 -3.31
C ILE A 38 -1.14 -3.34 -4.26
N ILE A 39 -1.30 -4.65 -4.51
CA ILE A 39 -0.34 -5.49 -5.23
C ILE A 39 -0.48 -5.34 -6.76
N ARG A 40 -1.70 -5.04 -7.23
CA ARG A 40 -1.99 -4.88 -8.65
C ARG A 40 -1.50 -3.52 -9.12
N LYS A 41 -0.54 -3.51 -10.04
CA LYS A 41 -0.17 -2.30 -10.77
C LYS A 41 -1.42 -1.77 -11.47
N LYS A 42 -1.87 -0.56 -11.12
CA LYS A 42 -2.93 0.12 -11.88
C LYS A 42 -2.43 0.22 -13.33
N PRO A 43 -3.14 -0.37 -14.32
CA PRO A 43 -2.72 -0.25 -15.69
C PRO A 43 -2.66 1.23 -16.05
N VAL A 44 -1.55 1.67 -16.62
CA VAL A 44 -1.42 3.03 -17.10
C VAL A 44 -2.28 3.13 -18.35
N PHE A 45 -3.12 4.16 -18.44
CA PHE A 45 -3.84 4.43 -19.69
C PHE A 45 -2.79 4.64 -20.79
N PRO A 46 -2.85 3.91 -21.91
CA PRO A 46 -1.73 3.81 -22.85
C PRO A 46 -1.45 5.11 -23.62
N TYR A 47 -2.29 6.14 -23.44
CA TYR A 47 -2.16 7.44 -24.07
C TYR A 47 -1.64 8.48 -23.08
N SER A 48 -0.66 9.28 -23.53
CA SER A 48 -0.17 10.44 -22.81
C SER A 48 -1.24 11.52 -22.72
N ARG A 49 -1.05 12.48 -21.80
CA ARG A 49 -1.95 13.62 -21.64
C ARG A 49 -2.12 14.42 -22.94
N GLU A 50 -1.04 14.65 -23.67
CA GLU A 50 -1.04 15.37 -24.95
C GLU A 50 -1.77 14.58 -26.05
N GLN A 51 -1.68 13.25 -26.05
CA GLN A 51 -2.45 12.41 -26.97
C GLN A 51 -3.94 12.45 -26.67
N VAL A 52 -4.32 12.43 -25.38
CA VAL A 52 -5.72 12.55 -24.95
C VAL A 52 -6.30 13.92 -25.30
N GLU A 53 -5.51 15.00 -25.17
CA GLU A 53 -5.93 16.37 -25.53
C GLU A 53 -6.17 16.54 -27.03
N ASN A 54 -5.52 15.73 -27.87
CA ASN A 54 -5.72 15.71 -29.32
C ASN A 54 -6.80 14.72 -29.80
N MET A 55 -7.35 13.90 -28.90
CA MET A 55 -8.43 12.96 -29.24
C MET A 55 -9.79 13.66 -29.25
N THR A 56 -10.63 13.27 -30.21
CA THR A 56 -12.06 13.59 -30.13
C THR A 56 -12.71 12.79 -29.00
N LYS A 57 -13.86 13.30 -28.52
CA LYS A 57 -14.63 12.64 -27.45
C LYS A 57 -15.05 11.20 -27.80
N ALA A 58 -15.25 10.90 -29.08
CA ALA A 58 -15.59 9.56 -29.55
C ALA A 58 -14.38 8.61 -29.48
N GLU A 59 -13.23 9.06 -29.98
CA GLU A 59 -11.97 8.29 -29.96
C GLU A 59 -11.52 8.00 -28.52
N TYR A 60 -11.62 8.99 -27.63
CA TYR A 60 -11.31 8.79 -26.22
C TYR A 60 -12.22 7.72 -25.59
N ARG A 61 -13.53 7.77 -25.86
CA ARG A 61 -14.48 6.79 -25.30
C ARG A 61 -14.22 5.39 -25.80
N GLU A 62 -13.89 5.23 -27.08
CA GLU A 62 -13.56 3.93 -27.66
C GLU A 62 -12.24 3.38 -27.11
N ALA A 63 -11.20 4.23 -27.02
CA ALA A 63 -9.92 3.88 -26.40
C ALA A 63 -10.08 3.50 -24.91
N PHE A 64 -10.92 4.24 -24.17
CA PHE A 64 -11.23 3.94 -22.78
C PHE A 64 -11.99 2.63 -22.64
N ALA A 65 -13.05 2.41 -23.43
CA ALA A 65 -13.83 1.18 -23.39
C ALA A 65 -13.00 -0.05 -23.78
N LYS A 66 -12.06 0.09 -24.72
CA LYS A 66 -11.12 -0.98 -25.08
C LYS A 66 -10.14 -1.27 -23.95
N TRP A 67 -9.51 -0.23 -23.39
CA TRP A 67 -8.61 -0.39 -22.24
C TRP A 67 -9.32 -0.98 -21.01
N GLU A 68 -10.57 -0.59 -20.77
CA GLU A 68 -11.42 -1.12 -19.72
C GLU A 68 -11.82 -2.58 -19.98
N ASN A 69 -12.19 -2.94 -21.21
CA ASN A 69 -12.48 -4.33 -21.57
C ASN A 69 -11.24 -5.22 -21.57
N ASP A 70 -10.08 -4.73 -21.99
CA ASP A 70 -8.81 -5.45 -21.86
C ASP A 70 -8.48 -5.65 -20.38
N ARG A 71 -8.78 -4.67 -19.51
CA ARG A 71 -8.64 -4.78 -18.05
C ARG A 71 -9.57 -5.84 -17.43
N TYR A 72 -10.84 -5.91 -17.83
CA TYR A 72 -11.79 -6.87 -17.26
C TYR A 72 -11.73 -8.26 -17.94
N GLY A 73 -11.40 -8.31 -19.22
CA GLY A 73 -11.25 -9.53 -20.04
C GLY A 73 -9.90 -10.25 -19.86
N VAL A 74 -8.84 -9.52 -19.51
CA VAL A 74 -7.51 -10.07 -19.17
C VAL A 74 -7.35 -10.25 -17.65
N SER A 75 -8.36 -9.91 -16.83
CA SER A 75 -8.39 -10.24 -15.39
C SER A 75 -8.72 -11.69 -15.08
N LYS A 76 -8.46 -12.64 -15.99
CA LYS A 76 -8.16 -13.99 -15.55
C LYS A 76 -6.80 -13.91 -14.87
N ASP A 77 -6.87 -13.84 -13.54
CA ASP A 77 -5.75 -13.93 -12.62
C ASP A 77 -4.61 -14.75 -13.23
N GLU A 78 -3.52 -14.10 -13.64
CA GLU A 78 -2.25 -14.67 -13.23
C GLU A 78 -2.33 -14.65 -11.71
N GLU A 79 -2.76 -15.78 -11.14
CA GLU A 79 -2.63 -16.04 -9.72
C GLU A 79 -1.15 -15.90 -9.43
N LEU A 80 -0.77 -14.70 -9.00
CA LEU A 80 0.55 -14.45 -8.46
C LEU A 80 0.69 -15.39 -7.28
N ASP A 81 1.81 -16.10 -7.23
CA ASP A 81 2.17 -16.87 -6.06
C ASP A 81 2.29 -15.94 -4.85
N GLU A 82 2.14 -16.53 -3.65
CA GLU A 82 2.14 -15.79 -2.39
C GLU A 82 3.44 -15.00 -2.16
N ASP A 83 4.59 -15.53 -2.60
CA ASP A 83 5.87 -14.85 -2.47
C ASP A 83 5.90 -13.58 -3.34
N THR A 84 5.48 -13.68 -4.60
CA THR A 84 5.38 -12.54 -5.50
C THR A 84 4.39 -11.49 -4.99
N MET A 85 3.26 -11.91 -4.41
CA MET A 85 2.29 -10.99 -3.83
C MET A 85 2.88 -10.22 -2.64
N TYR A 86 3.58 -10.93 -1.74
CA TYR A 86 4.20 -10.32 -0.58
C TYR A 86 5.36 -9.39 -0.95
N GLU A 87 6.22 -9.77 -1.90
CA GLU A 87 7.30 -8.90 -2.37
C GLU A 87 6.75 -7.60 -2.96
N ARG A 88 5.70 -7.66 -3.78
CA ARG A 88 5.03 -6.46 -4.29
C ARG A 88 4.41 -5.61 -3.18
N PHE A 89 3.86 -6.23 -2.14
CA PHE A 89 3.38 -5.51 -0.97
C PHE A 89 4.54 -4.80 -0.23
N ARG A 90 5.68 -5.46 -0.03
CA ARG A 90 6.87 -4.84 0.57
C ARG A 90 7.40 -3.70 -0.29
N GLU A 91 7.55 -3.92 -1.59
CA GLU A 91 7.99 -2.90 -2.55
C GLU A 91 7.07 -1.67 -2.55
N TRP A 92 5.76 -1.88 -2.44
CA TRP A 92 4.79 -0.78 -2.35
C TRP A 92 5.02 0.08 -1.11
N ASN A 93 5.14 -0.55 0.06
CA ASN A 93 5.40 0.14 1.32
C ASN A 93 6.75 0.87 1.28
N LEU A 94 7.79 0.21 0.75
CA LEU A 94 9.11 0.80 0.57
C LEU A 94 9.06 2.05 -0.32
N LYS A 95 8.34 1.97 -1.45
CA LYS A 95 8.14 3.11 -2.35
C LYS A 95 7.40 4.26 -1.68
N CYS A 96 6.42 3.98 -0.83
CA CYS A 96 5.73 5.01 -0.06
C CYS A 96 6.69 5.72 0.89
N LEU A 97 7.50 4.97 1.65
CA LEU A 97 8.50 5.53 2.57
C LEU A 97 9.56 6.38 1.85
N TYR A 98 10.07 5.95 0.70
CA TYR A 98 11.00 6.77 -0.09
C TYR A 98 10.36 8.04 -0.65
N GLY A 99 9.04 8.05 -0.85
CA GLY A 99 8.30 9.21 -1.34
C GLY A 99 7.94 10.26 -0.28
N MET A 100 8.19 9.99 1.01
CA MET A 100 7.84 10.91 2.12
C MET A 100 8.81 12.08 2.23
N TYR A 101 8.33 13.25 2.66
CA TYR A 101 9.21 14.37 3.03
C TYR A 101 10.01 14.04 4.29
N GLU A 102 11.13 14.76 4.54
CA GLU A 102 11.98 14.49 5.71
C GLU A 102 11.23 14.65 7.03
N ASP A 103 10.47 15.74 7.20
CA ASP A 103 9.73 16.01 8.44
C ASP A 103 8.67 14.92 8.72
N ASP A 104 7.93 14.49 7.68
CA ASP A 104 6.96 13.40 7.80
C ASP A 104 7.63 12.09 8.21
N MET A 105 8.84 11.85 7.72
CA MET A 105 9.62 10.65 8.04
C MET A 105 10.05 10.62 9.51
N GLU A 106 10.48 11.76 10.06
CA GLU A 106 10.86 11.87 11.47
C GLU A 106 9.67 11.60 12.39
N HIS A 107 8.50 12.19 12.07
CA HIS A 107 7.26 11.92 12.81
C HIS A 107 6.83 10.45 12.72
N LEU A 108 6.97 9.84 11.54
CA LEU A 108 6.66 8.44 11.34
C LEU A 108 7.60 7.53 12.13
N GLU A 109 8.91 7.81 12.16
CA GLU A 109 9.87 7.04 12.96
C GLU A 109 9.47 7.00 14.42
N TRP A 110 9.12 8.16 14.99
CA TRP A 110 8.67 8.24 16.38
C TRP A 110 7.43 7.38 16.64
N LEU A 111 6.42 7.45 15.76
CA LEU A 111 5.22 6.62 15.88
C LEU A 111 5.55 5.13 15.78
N CYS A 112 6.41 4.74 14.84
CA CYS A 112 6.83 3.35 14.65
C CYS A 112 7.53 2.79 15.88
N GLU A 113 8.38 3.58 16.54
CA GLU A 113 9.02 3.15 17.79
C GLU A 113 8.00 2.88 18.89
N TRP A 114 6.99 3.73 19.02
CA TRP A 114 5.95 3.55 20.03
C TRP A 114 5.09 2.33 19.75
N ILE A 115 4.75 2.08 18.48
CA ILE A 115 4.05 0.86 18.06
C ILE A 115 4.90 -0.37 18.40
N ALA A 116 6.18 -0.37 18.01
CA ALA A 116 7.09 -1.50 18.27
C ALA A 116 7.34 -1.76 19.77
N LYS A 117 7.27 -0.71 20.60
CA LYS A 117 7.33 -0.81 22.08
C LYS A 117 6.00 -1.26 22.69
N GLY A 118 4.93 -1.38 21.90
CA GLY A 118 3.60 -1.73 22.38
C GLY A 118 2.92 -0.62 23.17
N ASN A 119 3.26 0.64 22.92
CA ASN A 119 2.72 1.81 23.62
C ASN A 119 1.54 2.48 22.89
N VAL A 120 1.23 2.05 21.67
CA VAL A 120 0.08 2.56 20.91
C VAL A 120 -1.09 1.59 21.04
N ARG A 121 -2.28 2.14 21.27
CA ARG A 121 -3.55 1.42 21.33
C ARG A 121 -4.52 2.07 20.37
N ASN A 122 -5.31 1.24 19.69
CA ASN A 122 -6.49 1.71 18.95
C ASN A 122 -7.69 1.59 19.89
N MET A 123 -8.54 2.60 19.91
CA MET A 123 -9.80 2.57 20.66
C MET A 123 -10.96 2.51 19.65
N ASP A 124 -11.81 1.50 19.80
CA ASP A 124 -13.10 1.52 19.13
C ASP A 124 -14.05 2.46 19.89
N MET A 125 -14.58 3.45 19.18
CA MET A 125 -15.48 4.45 19.77
C MET A 125 -16.84 3.87 20.16
N GLU A 126 -17.29 2.80 19.50
CA GLU A 126 -18.62 2.23 19.76
C GLU A 126 -18.62 1.37 21.02
N SER A 127 -17.60 0.52 21.19
CA SER A 127 -17.45 -0.33 22.39
C SER A 127 -16.63 0.31 23.52
N CYS A 128 -15.95 1.43 23.25
CA CYS A 128 -14.86 1.97 24.10
C CYS A 128 -13.77 0.93 24.39
N GLY A 129 -13.66 -0.11 23.57
CA GLY A 129 -12.68 -1.17 23.72
C GLY A 129 -11.31 -0.73 23.23
N GLU A 130 -10.27 -1.04 24.00
CA GLU A 130 -8.88 -0.81 23.60
C GLU A 130 -8.24 -2.09 23.01
N PHE A 131 -7.56 -1.90 21.89
CA PHE A 131 -6.88 -2.96 21.16
C PHE A 131 -5.41 -2.61 20.96
N HIS A 132 -4.56 -3.64 20.97
CA HIS A 132 -3.15 -3.45 20.68
C HIS A 132 -2.97 -3.15 19.19
N THR A 133 -2.17 -2.12 18.90
CA THR A 133 -1.67 -1.90 17.55
C THR A 133 -0.58 -2.92 17.25
N ALA A 134 -0.73 -3.66 16.15
CA ALA A 134 0.27 -4.66 15.72
C ALA A 134 1.30 -4.04 14.77
N GLY A 135 0.87 -3.12 13.91
CA GLY A 135 1.74 -2.52 12.91
C GLY A 135 1.04 -1.47 12.07
N LEU A 136 1.66 -1.16 10.94
CA LEU A 136 1.15 -0.23 9.94
C LEU A 136 1.51 -0.66 8.52
N TYR A 137 0.79 -0.16 7.53
CA TYR A 137 1.14 -0.27 6.11
C TYR A 137 0.53 0.89 5.32
N PHE A 138 0.88 1.03 4.04
CA PHE A 138 0.26 1.99 3.14
C PHE A 138 -0.75 1.30 2.23
N ASN A 139 -1.98 1.81 2.19
CA ASN A 139 -3.01 1.32 1.27
C ASN A 139 -2.73 1.74 -0.18
N GLU A 140 -3.60 1.36 -1.12
CA GLU A 140 -3.45 1.67 -2.55
C GLU A 140 -3.45 3.19 -2.87
N ASP A 141 -4.01 4.00 -1.97
CA ASP A 141 -4.08 5.46 -2.06
C ASP A 141 -2.91 6.15 -1.33
N LYS A 142 -1.90 5.36 -0.92
CA LYS A 142 -0.73 5.82 -0.15
C LYS A 142 -1.10 6.44 1.20
N LYS A 143 -2.24 6.07 1.77
CA LYS A 143 -2.61 6.46 3.13
C LYS A 143 -2.01 5.48 4.12
N LEU A 144 -1.45 6.02 5.20
CA LEU A 144 -0.95 5.23 6.31
C LEU A 144 -2.13 4.60 7.05
N VAL A 145 -2.11 3.27 7.15
CA VAL A 145 -3.09 2.47 7.88
C VAL A 145 -2.39 1.85 9.07
N ILE A 146 -2.95 2.06 10.26
CA ILE A 146 -2.50 1.43 11.51
C ILE A 146 -3.48 0.31 11.81
N TYR A 147 -3.00 -0.92 11.94
CA TYR A 147 -3.87 -2.09 12.10
C TYR A 147 -3.71 -2.76 13.46
N ASN A 148 -4.78 -3.44 13.85
CA ASN A 148 -4.81 -4.38 14.96
C ASN A 148 -4.58 -5.79 14.38
N GLY A 149 -3.66 -6.56 14.97
CA GLY A 149 -3.30 -7.91 14.50
C GLY A 149 -4.11 -9.04 15.17
N ARG A 150 -5.21 -8.71 15.86
CA ARG A 150 -6.14 -9.68 16.45
C ARG A 150 -6.93 -10.44 15.39
#